data_AF-M1EBQ8-F1
#
_entry.id   AF-M1EBQ8-F1
#
_cell.length_a   1.000
_cell.length_b   1.000
_cell.length_c   1.000
_cell.angle_alpha   90.00
_cell.angle_beta   90.00
_cell.angle_gamma   90.00
#
_symmetry.space_group_name_H-M   'P 1'
#
loop_
_entity.id
_entity.type
_entity.pdbx_description
1 polymer ?
#
loop_
_entity_poly.entity_id
_entity_poly.type
_entity_poly.pdbx_seq_one_letter_code
_entity_poly.pdbx_strand_id
1 'polypeptide(L)' 'IKGIFDRYQQAIGTSLWIEQYENMQRTLSHLKDINRNLRTEIRQRMGEDLDGLEFDELRGLEQNVDAALKEVRHRKYH' A
#
# COMPACT_ATOMS: atom_id res chain seq x y z
N ILE A 1 -0.23 30.16 8.34
CA ILE A 1 -0.75 28.82 8.72
C ILE A 1 -0.62 28.59 10.23
N LYS A 2 0.59 28.54 10.82
CA LYS A 2 0.79 28.41 12.28
C LYS A 2 -0.02 29.39 13.14
N GLY A 3 0.08 30.69 12.88
CA GLY A 3 -0.60 31.71 13.69
C GLY A 3 -2.14 31.72 13.65
N ILE A 4 -2.77 31.05 12.68
CA ILE A 4 -4.23 30.85 12.68
C ILE A 4 -4.59 29.66 13.56
N PHE A 5 -3.85 28.56 13.42
CA PHE A 5 -4.02 27.36 14.25
C PHE A 5 -3.75 27.62 15.73
N ASP A 6 -2.73 28.41 16.06
CA ASP A 6 -2.40 28.76 17.45
C ASP A 6 -3.53 29.56 18.12
N ARG A 7 -4.20 30.46 17.37
CA ARG A 7 -5.36 31.21 17.87
C ARG A 7 -6.59 30.31 18.07
N TYR A 8 -6.82 29.35 17.17
CA TYR A 8 -7.89 28.36 17.30
C TYR A 8 -7.65 27.42 18.49
N GLN A 9 -6.41 27.00 18.70
CA GLN A 9 -6.03 26.18 19.86
C GLN A 9 -6.23 26.95 21.18
N GLN A 10 -5.90 28.24 21.22
CA GLN A 10 -6.16 29.11 22.38
C GLN A 10 -7.66 29.27 22.68
N ALA A 11 -8.51 29.32 21.65
CA ALA A 11 -9.95 29.50 21.80
C ALA A 11 -10.69 28.21 22.20
N ILE A 12 -10.21 27.04 21.76
CA ILE A 12 -10.88 25.74 21.93
C ILE A 12 -10.32 24.97 23.15
N GLY A 13 -9.09 25.28 23.59
CA GLY A 13 -8.47 24.66 24.76
C GLY A 13 -7.90 23.25 24.52
N THR A 14 -8.08 22.69 23.33
CA THR A 14 -7.62 21.35 22.93
C THR A 14 -6.51 21.45 21.88
N SER A 15 -5.45 20.63 22.00
CA SER A 15 -4.30 20.65 21.09
C SER A 15 -4.61 20.02 19.73
N LEU A 16 -4.99 20.86 18.75
CA LEU A 16 -5.21 20.48 17.35
C LEU A 16 -3.96 19.87 16.68
N TRP A 17 -2.76 20.21 17.17
CA TRP A 17 -1.50 19.65 16.66
C TRP A 17 -1.38 18.16 16.93
N ILE A 18 -1.89 17.67 18.06
CA ILE A 18 -1.81 16.26 18.43
C ILE A 18 -2.71 15.45 17.49
N GLU A 19 -3.97 15.88 17.31
CA GLU A 19 -4.91 15.22 16.42
C GLU A 19 -4.41 15.18 14.97
N GLN A 20 -3.87 16.30 14.46
CA GLN A 20 -3.35 16.35 13.11
C GLN A 20 -2.10 15.50 12.93
N TYR A 21 -1.21 15.49 13.93
CA TYR A 21 -0.03 14.64 13.93
C TYR A 21 -0.41 13.15 13.95
N GLU A 22 -1.36 12.76 14.81
CA GLU A 22 -1.89 11.39 14.86
C GLU A 22 -2.55 10.97 13.55
N ASN A 23 -3.33 11.86 12.91
CA ASN A 23 -3.89 11.62 11.57
C ASN A 23 -2.77 11.36 10.55
N MET A 24 -1.73 12.19 10.54
CA MET A 24 -0.59 12.01 9.62
C MET A 24 0.16 10.71 9.89
N GLN A 25 0.38 10.35 11.16
CA GLN A 25 1.02 9.09 11.54
C GLN A 25 0.19 7.88 11.13
N ARG A 26 -1.13 7.92 11.28
CA ARG A 26 -2.05 6.87 10.81
C ARG A 26 -1.96 6.70 9.30
N THR A 27 -2.02 7.79 8.54
CA THR A 27 -1.88 7.74 7.08
C THR A 27 -0.52 7.18 6.66
N LEU A 28 0.57 7.62 7.30
CA LEU A 28 1.91 7.11 7.01
C LEU A 28 2.02 5.60 7.27
N SER A 29 1.46 5.12 8.39
CA SER A 29 1.47 3.70 8.74
C SER A 29 0.70 2.88 7.71
N HIS A 30 -0.49 3.33 7.34
CA HIS A 30 -1.30 2.69 6.31
C HIS A 30 -0.59 2.60 4.95
N LEU A 31 0.06 3.68 4.51
CA LEU A 31 0.83 3.69 3.27
C LEU A 31 2.04 2.74 3.32
N LYS A 32 2.69 2.62 4.49
CA LYS A 32 3.80 1.65 4.68
C LYS A 32 3.30 0.21 4.58
N ASP A 33 2.15 -0.09 5.15
CA ASP A 33 1.54 -1.43 5.08
C ASP A 33 1.18 -1.79 3.64
N ILE A 34 0.54 -0.87 2.90
CA ILE A 34 0.27 -1.04 1.47
C ILE A 34 1.57 -1.27 0.70
N ASN A 35 2.61 -0.46 0.93
CA ASN A 35 3.88 -0.60 0.23
C ASN A 35 4.55 -1.96 0.51
N ARG A 36 4.49 -2.43 1.76
CA ARG A 36 5.00 -3.74 2.15
C ARG A 36 4.25 -4.87 1.44
N ASN A 37 2.93 -4.78 1.36
CA ASN A 37 2.10 -5.77 0.66
C ASN A 37 2.42 -5.80 -0.84
N LEU A 38 2.49 -4.63 -1.49
CA LEU A 38 2.86 -4.53 -2.90
C LEU A 38 4.26 -5.10 -3.19
N ARG A 39 5.24 -4.83 -2.32
CA ARG A 39 6.59 -5.42 -2.45
C ARG A 39 6.58 -6.93 -2.31
N THR A 40 5.70 -7.47 -1.49
CA THR A 40 5.55 -8.92 -1.31
C THR A 40 4.90 -9.54 -2.53
N GLU A 41 3.84 -8.93 -3.06
CA GLU A 41 3.18 -9.37 -4.29
C GLU A 41 4.15 -9.35 -5.50
N ILE A 42 4.98 -8.30 -5.63
CA ILE A 42 6.00 -8.23 -6.69
C ILE A 42 6.99 -9.39 -6.55
N ARG A 43 7.47 -9.68 -5.35
CA ARG A 43 8.39 -10.80 -5.09
C ARG A 43 7.76 -12.15 -5.43
N GLN A 44 6.52 -12.37 -5.01
CA GLN A 44 5.75 -13.57 -5.34
C GLN A 44 5.59 -13.75 -6.86
N ARG A 45 5.24 -12.68 -7.59
CA ARG A 45 5.18 -12.71 -9.06
C ARG A 45 6.53 -13.00 -9.72
N MET A 46 7.65 -12.69 -9.05
CA MET A 46 9.01 -13.01 -9.50
C MET A 46 9.46 -14.42 -9.09
N GLY A 47 8.64 -15.17 -8.34
CA GLY A 47 8.95 -16.52 -7.86
C GLY A 47 9.64 -16.59 -6.50
N GLU A 48 9.67 -15.49 -5.75
CA GLU A 48 10.25 -15.40 -4.40
C GLU A 48 9.14 -15.44 -3.32
N ASP A 49 9.49 -15.75 -2.06
CA ASP A 49 8.57 -15.73 -0.90
C ASP A 49 7.27 -16.55 -1.09
N LEU A 50 7.37 -17.74 -1.71
CA LEU A 50 6.23 -18.62 -2.01
C LEU A 50 5.85 -19.57 -0.87
N ASP A 51 6.75 -19.82 0.08
CA ASP A 51 6.57 -20.83 1.14
C ASP A 51 5.38 -20.56 2.09
N GLY A 52 4.88 -19.32 2.11
CA GLY A 52 3.74 -18.91 2.94
C GLY A 52 2.39 -18.97 2.25
N LEU A 53 2.34 -19.39 0.98
CA LEU A 53 1.10 -19.43 0.19
C LEU A 53 0.49 -20.83 0.19
N GLU A 54 -0.83 -20.88 0.32
CA GLU A 54 -1.59 -22.11 0.12
C GLU A 54 -1.66 -22.51 -1.36
N PHE A 55 -2.00 -23.77 -1.63
CA PHE A 55 -2.07 -24.29 -2.99
C PHE A 55 -2.99 -23.48 -3.91
N ASP A 56 -4.16 -23.07 -3.41
CA ASP A 56 -5.11 -22.25 -4.18
C ASP A 56 -4.56 -20.85 -4.49
N GLU A 57 -3.78 -20.27 -3.56
CA GLU A 57 -3.13 -18.98 -3.75
C GLU A 57 -2.00 -19.08 -4.79
N LEU A 58 -1.18 -20.14 -4.72
CA LEU A 58 -0.14 -20.43 -5.71
C LEU A 58 -0.72 -20.63 -7.11
N ARG A 59 -1.81 -21.41 -7.22
CA ARG A 59 -2.51 -21.60 -8.49
C ARG A 59 -3.10 -20.30 -9.02
N GLY A 60 -3.69 -19.48 -8.15
CA GLY A 60 -4.20 -18.16 -8.51
C GLY A 60 -3.09 -17.25 -9.04
N LEU A 61 -1.93 -17.25 -8.37
CA LEU A 61 -0.75 -16.49 -8.78
C LEU A 61 -0.24 -16.94 -10.17
N GLU A 62 -0.12 -18.25 -10.40
CA GLU A 62 0.28 -18.81 -11.69
C GLU A 62 -0.65 -18.36 -12.83
N GLN A 63 -1.96 -18.48 -12.62
CA GLN A 63 -2.97 -18.06 -13.61
C GLN A 63 -2.90 -16.57 -13.92
N ASN A 64 -2.71 -15.73 -12.90
CA ASN A 64 -2.57 -14.29 -13.06
C ASN A 64 -1.33 -13.92 -13.87
N VAL A 65 -0.19 -14.58 -13.59
CA VAL A 65 1.06 -14.36 -14.32
C VAL A 65 0.94 -14.82 -15.78
N ASP A 66 0.34 -15.98 -16.04
CA ASP A 66 0.11 -16.49 -17.40
C ASP A 66 -0.81 -15.56 -18.22
N ALA A 67 -1.89 -15.07 -17.61
CA ALA A 67 -2.77 -14.10 -18.25
C ALA A 67 -2.04 -12.79 -18.60
N ALA A 68 -1.26 -12.24 -17.65
CA ALA A 68 -0.47 -11.03 -17.89
C ALA A 68 0.57 -11.24 -19.01
N LEU A 69 1.21 -12.42 -19.06
CA LEU A 69 2.18 -12.78 -20.09
C LEU A 69 1.52 -12.85 -21.48
N LYS A 70 0.33 -13.43 -21.58
CA LYS A 70 -0.45 -13.48 -22.83
C LYS A 70 -0.75 -12.07 -23.35
N GLU A 71 -1.19 -11.16 -22.49
CA GLU A 71 -1.46 -9.77 -22.85
C GLU A 71 -0.20 -9.04 -23.36
N VAL A 72 0.93 -9.19 -22.67
CA VAL A 72 2.20 -8.58 -23.09
C VAL A 72 2.67 -9.13 -24.43
N ARG A 73 2.54 -10.44 -24.65
CA ARG A 73 2.87 -11.08 -25.94
C ARG A 73 1.94 -10.60 -27.04
N HIS A 74 0.64 -10.54 -26.79
CA HIS A 74 -0.33 -10.06 -27.77
C HIS A 74 0.05 -8.66 -28.26
N ARG A 75 0.31 -7.71 -27.35
CA ARG A 75 0.73 -6.35 -27.70
C ARG A 75 2.07 -6.24 -28.42
N LYS A 76 2.96 -7.24 -28.26
CA LYS A 76 4.29 -7.23 -28.89
C LYS A 76 4.26 -7.76 -30.33
N TYR A 77 3.39 -8.73 -30.60
CA TYR A 77 3.37 -9.47 -31.86
C TYR A 77 2.14 -9.19 -32.74
N HIS A 78 1.14 -8.47 -32.20
CA HIS A 78 -0.05 -7.98 -32.89
C HIS A 78 -0.19 -6.46 -32.66
#